data_AF-A0A5N3UYH5-F1
#
_entry.id   AF-A0A5N3UYH5-F1
#
_cell.length_a   1.000
_cell.length_b   1.000
_cell.length_c   1.000
_cell.angle_alpha   90.00
_cell.angle_beta   90.00
_cell.angle_gamma   90.00
#
_symmetry.space_group_name_H-M   'P 1'
#
loop_
_entity.id
_entity.type
_entity.pdbx_description
1 polymer ?
#
loop_
_entity_poly.entity_id
_entity_poly.type
_entity_poly.pdbx_seq_one_letter_code
_entity_poly.pdbx_strand_id
1 'polypeptide(L)'
;MATWAGTEVSALNPLRALWLTLAATFLLTLLLQLVPAGLLPTCAFFQDLIRYGKTKEGAPPRPAACRAFDVPKRYFSHFYIISVLWNGFLLWSLTHSLVTGAPFPNWLHGLLRILGTAQFRVLLINLYRSLYTRPVCLAGGELALSALLVLAFLWLHSLRRLFECLFVSVFSNAVIHVVQYWFGLVYYILVGLTVLSQVPMDGRNVYVIGKNLLMQARWFHILGMMMFIWSSAHQYRCHVILSNLRKNKAGVVIHCNHRIPFGDWFEYVSSPNYLAELMIYISMAVTFGFYNLTWWLVVTYVFFSQALSAFLSHKFYKSKFISYPKHRKAFLPFLF
;
A
#
# COMPACT_ATOMS: atom_id res chain seq x y z
N MET A 1 10.84 -19.92 -36.24
CA MET A 1 9.93 -20.61 -35.31
C MET A 1 10.80 -21.48 -34.40
N ALA A 2 11.15 -20.99 -33.21
CA ALA A 2 11.87 -21.72 -32.15
C ALA A 2 11.82 -20.92 -30.84
N THR A 3 10.82 -21.24 -30.03
CA THR A 3 10.77 -21.22 -28.55
C THR A 3 11.79 -20.37 -27.79
N TRP A 4 11.38 -19.16 -27.36
CA TRP A 4 11.99 -18.45 -26.21
C TRP A 4 10.95 -18.04 -25.15
N ALA A 5 9.76 -18.67 -25.16
CA ALA A 5 8.73 -18.51 -24.14
C ALA A 5 9.02 -19.32 -22.85
N GLY A 6 10.26 -19.79 -22.63
CA GLY A 6 10.57 -20.80 -21.61
C GLY A 6 11.52 -20.38 -20.48
N THR A 7 12.09 -19.17 -20.49
CA THR A 7 13.25 -18.85 -19.61
C THR A 7 13.22 -17.46 -18.97
N GLU A 8 12.03 -16.93 -18.63
CA GLU A 8 11.92 -15.74 -17.75
C GLU A 8 11.00 -15.93 -16.52
N VAL A 9 10.51 -17.15 -16.28
CA VAL A 9 9.79 -17.49 -15.03
C VAL A 9 10.76 -17.76 -13.86
N SER A 10 12.05 -17.88 -14.15
CA SER A 10 13.11 -18.24 -13.20
C SER A 10 13.72 -17.02 -12.48
N ALA A 11 12.95 -16.41 -11.57
CA ALA A 11 13.41 -15.89 -10.26
C ALA A 11 12.29 -15.07 -9.58
N LEU A 12 11.12 -15.68 -9.37
CA LEU A 12 10.14 -15.14 -8.42
C LEU A 12 10.73 -15.24 -7.01
N ASN A 13 11.32 -14.15 -6.54
CA ASN A 13 11.77 -14.07 -5.16
C ASN A 13 10.58 -14.09 -4.19
N PRO A 14 10.80 -14.42 -2.91
CA PRO A 14 9.69 -14.56 -1.95
C PRO A 14 8.79 -13.33 -1.88
N LEU A 15 9.35 -12.12 -1.94
CA LEU A 15 8.55 -10.88 -1.93
C LEU A 15 7.72 -10.70 -3.20
N ARG A 16 8.28 -10.98 -4.38
CA ARG A 16 7.56 -10.88 -5.66
C ARG A 16 6.44 -11.92 -5.72
N ALA A 17 6.73 -13.15 -5.33
CA ALA A 17 5.73 -14.19 -5.22
C ALA A 17 4.61 -13.76 -4.27
N LEU A 18 4.95 -13.26 -3.08
CA LEU A 18 3.98 -12.78 -2.09
C LEU A 18 3.10 -11.66 -2.64
N TRP A 19 3.68 -10.59 -3.18
CA TRP A 19 2.91 -9.45 -3.70
C TRP A 19 2.05 -9.83 -4.91
N LEU A 20 2.56 -10.71 -5.78
CA LEU A 20 1.79 -11.24 -6.90
C LEU A 20 0.61 -12.09 -6.42
N THR A 21 0.82 -13.01 -5.47
CA THR A 21 -0.25 -13.82 -4.88
C THR A 21 -1.31 -12.94 -4.21
N LEU A 22 -0.90 -11.93 -3.45
CA LEU A 22 -1.83 -10.98 -2.85
C LEU A 22 -2.62 -10.20 -3.92
N ALA A 23 -1.95 -9.68 -4.94
CA ALA A 23 -2.62 -8.97 -6.04
C ALA A 23 -3.65 -9.86 -6.75
N ALA A 24 -3.26 -11.10 -7.10
CA ALA A 24 -4.13 -12.08 -7.75
C ALA A 24 -5.34 -12.44 -6.87
N THR A 25 -5.13 -12.60 -5.56
CA THR A 25 -6.21 -12.90 -4.60
C THR A 25 -7.25 -11.79 -4.54
N PHE A 26 -6.82 -10.53 -4.46
CA PHE A 26 -7.72 -9.38 -4.43
C PHE A 26 -8.41 -9.14 -5.77
N LEU A 27 -7.71 -9.37 -6.90
CA LEU A 27 -8.32 -9.33 -8.23
C LEU A 27 -9.41 -10.40 -8.37
N LEU A 28 -9.09 -11.65 -8.05
CA LEU A 28 -10.06 -12.75 -8.09
C LEU A 28 -11.28 -12.41 -7.23
N THR A 29 -11.05 -11.90 -6.02
CA THR A 29 -12.13 -11.49 -5.12
C THR A 29 -12.99 -10.37 -5.73
N LEU A 30 -12.38 -9.36 -6.36
CA LEU A 30 -13.09 -8.30 -7.04
C LEU A 30 -13.93 -8.84 -8.21
N LEU A 31 -13.37 -9.70 -9.04
CA LEU A 31 -14.07 -10.33 -10.15
C LEU A 31 -15.28 -11.15 -9.66
N LEU A 32 -15.11 -11.93 -8.60
CA LEU A 32 -16.21 -12.68 -7.98
C LEU A 32 -17.34 -11.77 -7.46
N GLN A 33 -17.02 -10.56 -7.00
CA GLN A 33 -18.03 -9.58 -6.54
C GLN A 33 -18.73 -8.83 -7.68
N LEU A 34 -18.15 -8.84 -8.89
CA LEU A 34 -18.77 -8.28 -10.10
C LEU A 34 -19.74 -9.27 -10.76
N VAL A 35 -19.60 -10.57 -10.49
CA VAL A 35 -20.53 -11.60 -10.99
C VAL A 35 -21.91 -11.47 -10.30
N PRO A 36 -23.03 -11.58 -11.05
CA PRO A 36 -24.38 -11.53 -10.49
C PRO A 36 -24.62 -12.56 -9.37
N ALA A 37 -25.38 -12.18 -8.35
CA ALA A 37 -25.78 -13.05 -7.24
C ALA A 37 -26.72 -14.15 -7.75
N GLY A 38 -26.15 -15.28 -8.16
CA GLY A 38 -26.89 -16.42 -8.72
C GLY A 38 -25.99 -17.46 -9.40
N LEU A 39 -24.82 -17.05 -9.87
CA LEU A 39 -23.87 -17.94 -10.57
C LEU A 39 -22.87 -18.65 -9.65
N LEU A 40 -22.72 -18.21 -8.39
CA LEU A 40 -21.72 -18.73 -7.47
C LEU A 40 -22.32 -19.00 -6.08
N PRO A 41 -22.05 -20.16 -5.46
CA PRO A 41 -22.42 -20.41 -4.08
C PRO A 41 -21.70 -19.39 -3.17
N THR A 42 -22.48 -18.54 -2.51
CA THR A 42 -21.93 -17.51 -1.63
C THR A 42 -21.64 -18.10 -0.25
N CYS A 43 -20.38 -18.44 0.01
CA CYS A 43 -19.96 -18.86 1.34
C CYS A 43 -20.06 -17.65 2.30
N ALA A 44 -20.87 -17.78 3.36
CA ALA A 44 -21.09 -16.72 4.35
C ALA A 44 -19.79 -16.28 5.04
N PHE A 45 -18.86 -17.22 5.28
CA PHE A 45 -17.54 -16.94 5.86
C PHE A 45 -16.68 -16.05 4.94
N PHE A 46 -16.66 -16.36 3.63
CA PHE A 46 -15.92 -15.57 2.65
C PHE A 46 -16.48 -14.14 2.52
N GLN A 47 -17.81 -14.00 2.51
CA GLN A 47 -18.45 -12.67 2.48
C GLN A 47 -18.15 -11.86 3.75
N ASP A 48 -18.06 -12.51 4.92
CA ASP A 48 -17.75 -11.83 6.19
C ASP A 48 -16.25 -11.44 6.30
N LEU A 49 -15.37 -12.19 5.63
CA LEU A 49 -13.94 -11.89 5.51
C LEU A 49 -13.66 -10.71 4.55
N ILE A 50 -14.54 -10.45 3.58
CA ILE A 50 -14.36 -9.38 2.59
C ILE A 50 -15.01 -8.08 3.03
N ARG A 51 -16.18 -8.15 3.65
CA ARG A 51 -16.90 -6.97 4.13
C ARG A 51 -16.25 -6.45 5.40
N TYR A 52 -16.26 -5.14 5.60
CA TYR A 52 -15.78 -4.50 6.82
C TYR A 52 -16.44 -3.14 7.05
N GLY A 53 -16.59 -2.77 8.32
CA GLY A 53 -17.26 -1.53 8.71
C GLY A 53 -18.65 -1.35 8.11
N LYS A 54 -18.86 -0.27 7.34
CA LYS A 54 -20.18 0.12 6.81
C LYS A 54 -20.83 -0.93 5.91
N THR A 55 -20.04 -1.80 5.29
CA THR A 55 -20.56 -2.87 4.42
C THR A 55 -21.07 -4.08 5.22
N LYS A 56 -20.84 -4.12 6.55
CA LYS A 56 -21.43 -5.10 7.47
C LYS A 56 -22.74 -4.64 8.14
N GLU A 57 -22.98 -3.33 8.26
CA GLU A 57 -24.14 -2.76 8.98
C GLU A 57 -25.51 -3.03 8.30
N GLY A 58 -25.54 -3.52 7.06
CA GLY A 58 -26.77 -3.78 6.28
C GLY A 58 -27.09 -5.25 6.01
N ALA A 59 -26.43 -6.20 6.69
CA ALA A 59 -26.63 -7.64 6.51
C ALA A 59 -27.50 -8.25 7.64
N PRO A 60 -28.19 -9.39 7.41
CA PRO A 60 -28.95 -10.09 8.45
C PRO A 60 -28.09 -10.43 9.68
N PRO A 61 -28.71 -10.58 10.87
CA PRO A 61 -27.99 -10.78 12.13
C PRO A 61 -27.06 -12.00 12.06
N ARG A 62 -25.76 -11.77 12.29
CA ARG A 62 -24.72 -12.79 12.15
C ARG A 62 -24.70 -13.77 13.33
N PRO A 63 -24.32 -15.04 13.10
CA PRO A 63 -24.08 -16.01 14.17
C PRO A 63 -23.10 -15.48 15.22
N ALA A 64 -23.28 -15.86 16.49
CA ALA A 64 -22.44 -15.42 17.59
C ALA A 64 -20.95 -15.77 17.38
N ALA A 65 -20.66 -16.92 16.77
CA ALA A 65 -19.30 -17.36 16.44
C ALA A 65 -18.57 -16.41 15.47
N CYS A 66 -19.26 -15.83 14.49
CA CYS A 66 -18.67 -14.84 13.57
C CYS A 66 -18.40 -13.49 14.25
N ARG A 67 -19.19 -13.15 15.29
CA ARG A 67 -19.02 -11.93 16.08
C ARG A 67 -17.87 -12.02 17.09
N ALA A 68 -17.50 -13.22 17.52
CA ALA A 68 -16.35 -13.44 18.42
C ALA A 68 -15.01 -12.99 17.81
N PHE A 69 -14.92 -12.94 16.47
CA PHE A 69 -13.73 -12.52 15.73
C PHE A 69 -13.77 -11.07 15.25
N ASP A 70 -14.73 -10.28 15.72
CA ASP A 70 -14.82 -8.87 15.38
C ASP A 70 -13.91 -8.01 16.28
N VAL A 71 -13.09 -7.19 15.65
CA VAL A 71 -12.22 -6.21 16.28
C VAL A 71 -12.78 -4.80 16.03
N PRO A 72 -12.80 -3.90 17.02
CA PRO A 72 -13.28 -2.54 16.84
C PRO A 72 -12.50 -1.79 15.74
N LYS A 73 -13.20 -1.12 14.82
CA LYS A 73 -12.58 -0.33 13.75
C LYS A 73 -11.70 0.82 14.27
N ARG A 74 -11.91 1.29 15.49
CA ARG A 74 -11.01 2.28 16.13
C ARG A 74 -9.55 1.78 16.25
N TYR A 75 -9.32 0.46 16.22
CA TYR A 75 -7.97 -0.12 16.26
C TYR A 75 -7.20 0.02 14.94
N PHE A 76 -7.75 0.69 13.92
CA PHE A 76 -6.98 1.11 12.76
C PHE A 76 -5.76 1.97 13.13
N SER A 77 -5.80 2.71 14.25
CA SER A 77 -4.64 3.45 14.75
C SER A 77 -3.44 2.53 15.03
N HIS A 78 -3.67 1.30 15.49
CA HIS A 78 -2.60 0.34 15.80
C HIS A 78 -1.75 0.00 14.57
N PHE A 79 -2.37 -0.10 13.40
CA PHE A 79 -1.66 -0.36 12.15
C PHE A 79 -0.63 0.74 11.87
N TYR A 80 -1.05 2.00 12.06
CA TYR A 80 -0.18 3.15 11.81
C TYR A 80 0.83 3.39 12.93
N ILE A 81 0.52 3.06 14.19
CA ILE A 81 1.51 3.05 15.29
C ILE A 81 2.64 2.09 14.95
N ILE A 82 2.31 0.84 14.60
CA ILE A 82 3.29 -0.17 14.24
C ILE A 82 4.06 0.24 12.98
N SER A 83 3.37 0.79 11.98
CA SER A 83 4.03 1.31 10.78
C SER A 83 5.03 2.43 11.10
N VAL A 84 4.66 3.42 11.92
CA VAL A 84 5.53 4.55 12.27
C VAL A 84 6.76 4.07 13.03
N LEU A 85 6.58 3.17 14.00
CA LEU A 85 7.69 2.63 14.79
C LEU A 85 8.61 1.77 13.93
N TRP A 86 8.05 0.80 13.18
CA TRP A 86 8.81 -0.13 12.37
C TRP A 86 9.50 0.55 11.18
N ASN A 87 8.76 1.29 10.38
CA ASN A 87 9.32 1.97 9.20
C ASN A 87 10.22 3.14 9.61
N GLY A 88 10.00 3.73 10.79
CA GLY A 88 10.93 4.70 11.38
C GLY A 88 12.25 4.06 11.78
N PHE A 89 12.21 2.86 12.39
CA PHE A 89 13.41 2.06 12.67
C PHE A 89 14.16 1.66 11.39
N LEU A 90 13.45 1.21 10.35
CA LEU A 90 14.08 0.88 9.07
C LEU A 90 14.69 2.12 8.39
N LEU A 91 14.00 3.26 8.44
CA LEU A 91 14.49 4.53 7.90
C LEU A 91 15.77 4.95 8.62
N TRP A 92 15.75 4.95 9.95
CA TRP A 92 16.93 5.23 10.76
C TRP A 92 18.08 4.27 10.44
N SER A 93 17.80 2.97 10.32
CA SER A 93 18.80 1.96 9.99
C SER A 93 19.45 2.24 8.63
N LEU A 94 18.64 2.54 7.61
CA LEU A 94 19.12 2.89 6.26
C LEU A 94 19.95 4.17 6.28
N THR A 95 19.47 5.23 6.93
CA THR A 95 20.21 6.49 7.05
C THR A 95 21.53 6.30 7.79
N HIS A 96 21.52 5.59 8.93
CA HIS A 96 22.72 5.28 9.68
C HIS A 96 23.74 4.51 8.83
N SER A 97 23.28 3.50 8.11
CA SER A 97 24.10 2.69 7.21
C SER A 97 24.70 3.52 6.06
N LEU A 98 23.92 4.42 5.46
CA LEU A 98 24.39 5.32 4.39
C LEU A 98 25.38 6.38 4.91
N VAL A 99 25.20 6.91 6.12
CA VAL A 99 26.06 7.97 6.67
C VAL A 99 27.37 7.40 7.23
N THR A 100 27.31 6.30 7.97
CA THR A 100 28.46 5.72 8.68
C THR A 100 29.19 4.65 7.87
N GLY A 101 28.53 4.08 6.84
CA GLY A 101 29.00 2.88 6.16
C GLY A 101 28.85 1.60 6.99
N ALA A 102 28.26 1.67 8.19
CA ALA A 102 28.05 0.49 9.02
C ALA A 102 26.99 -0.44 8.40
N PRO A 103 27.17 -1.77 8.48
CA PRO A 103 26.15 -2.72 8.04
C PRO A 103 24.90 -2.64 8.92
N PHE A 104 23.79 -3.17 8.42
CA PHE A 104 22.60 -3.39 9.23
C PHE A 104 22.84 -4.40 10.36
N PRO A 105 22.01 -4.41 11.41
CA PRO A 105 21.99 -5.50 12.38
C PRO A 105 21.90 -6.86 11.68
N ASN A 106 22.65 -7.85 12.18
CA ASN A 106 22.79 -9.17 11.53
C ASN A 106 21.44 -9.85 11.25
N TRP A 107 20.48 -9.74 12.17
CA TRP A 107 19.14 -10.30 12.00
C TRP A 107 18.38 -9.64 10.84
N LEU A 108 18.51 -8.32 10.68
CA LEU A 108 17.85 -7.56 9.62
C LEU A 108 18.50 -7.86 8.27
N HIS A 109 19.83 -7.95 8.24
CA HIS A 109 20.56 -8.36 7.03
C HIS A 109 20.18 -9.78 6.60
N GLY A 110 20.11 -10.74 7.54
CA GLY A 110 19.67 -12.11 7.28
C GLY A 110 18.24 -12.18 6.75
N LEU A 111 17.33 -11.42 7.36
CA LEU A 111 15.94 -11.32 6.91
C LEU A 111 15.83 -10.74 5.50
N LEU A 112 16.54 -9.65 5.20
CA LEU A 112 16.55 -9.03 3.87
C LEU A 112 17.17 -9.95 2.81
N ARG A 113 18.14 -10.79 3.19
CA ARG A 113 18.73 -11.81 2.31
C ARG A 113 17.75 -12.92 1.97
N ILE A 114 16.90 -13.33 2.91
CA ILE A 114 15.84 -14.30 2.67
C ILE A 114 14.75 -13.69 1.78
N LEU A 115 14.38 -12.44 2.03
CA LEU A 115 13.27 -11.77 1.34
C LEU A 115 13.64 -11.19 -0.04
N GLY A 116 14.86 -10.70 -0.22
CA GLY A 116 15.28 -9.87 -1.35
C GLY A 116 16.29 -10.51 -2.31
N THR A 117 16.14 -10.22 -3.61
CA THR A 117 17.08 -10.62 -4.68
C THR A 117 18.23 -9.64 -4.93
N ALA A 118 18.36 -8.54 -4.19
CA ALA A 118 19.39 -7.54 -4.51
C ALA A 118 20.82 -8.15 -4.52
N GLN A 119 21.06 -9.21 -3.73
CA GLN A 119 22.31 -9.98 -3.77
C GLN A 119 22.37 -11.03 -4.90
N PHE A 120 21.23 -11.58 -5.34
CA PHE A 120 21.18 -12.51 -6.48
C PHE A 120 21.45 -11.78 -7.80
N ARG A 121 20.99 -10.53 -7.95
CA ARG A 121 21.36 -9.69 -9.10
C ARG A 121 22.86 -9.45 -9.13
N VAL A 122 23.49 -9.14 -7.99
CA VAL A 122 24.95 -8.97 -7.89
C VAL A 122 25.69 -10.27 -8.23
N LEU A 123 25.22 -11.44 -7.79
CA LEU A 123 25.81 -12.74 -8.14
C LEU A 123 25.71 -13.03 -9.65
N LEU A 124 24.54 -12.80 -10.25
CA LEU A 124 24.30 -13.02 -11.68
C LEU A 124 25.03 -11.99 -12.54
N ILE A 125 25.15 -10.74 -12.07
CA ILE A 125 25.94 -9.67 -12.67
C ILE A 125 27.44 -9.99 -12.57
N ASN A 126 27.93 -10.51 -11.44
CA ASN A 126 29.32 -10.91 -11.29
C ASN A 126 29.65 -12.12 -12.18
N LEU A 127 28.71 -13.05 -12.34
CA LEU A 127 28.80 -14.16 -13.30
C LEU A 127 28.81 -13.65 -14.75
N TYR A 128 27.95 -12.69 -15.09
CA TYR A 128 27.88 -12.09 -16.43
C TYR A 128 29.09 -11.21 -16.75
N ARG A 129 29.63 -10.50 -15.75
CA ARG A 129 30.87 -9.72 -15.81
C ARG A 129 32.10 -10.62 -15.97
N SER A 130 32.06 -11.84 -15.43
CA SER A 130 33.07 -12.86 -15.68
C SER A 130 33.00 -13.43 -17.11
N LEU A 131 31.84 -13.33 -17.78
CA LEU A 131 31.65 -13.84 -19.15
C LEU A 131 31.79 -12.75 -20.24
N TYR A 132 31.55 -11.47 -19.92
CA TYR A 132 31.56 -10.37 -20.88
C TYR A 132 32.31 -9.14 -20.34
N THR A 133 33.33 -8.69 -21.07
CA THR A 133 34.26 -7.58 -20.73
C THR A 133 33.70 -6.17 -20.89
N ARG A 134 32.39 -6.00 -21.10
CA ARG A 134 31.78 -4.66 -21.15
C ARG A 134 31.33 -4.24 -19.75
N PRO A 135 31.71 -3.03 -19.27
CA PRO A 135 31.15 -2.49 -18.06
C PRO A 135 29.66 -2.21 -18.31
N VAL A 136 28.79 -3.12 -17.91
CA VAL A 136 27.39 -2.78 -17.78
C VAL A 136 27.33 -1.80 -16.60
N CYS A 137 27.09 -0.52 -16.90
CA CYS A 137 26.75 0.51 -15.93
C CYS A 137 25.41 0.13 -15.27
N LEU A 138 25.45 -0.80 -14.34
CA LEU A 138 24.27 -1.23 -13.60
C LEU A 138 24.02 -0.23 -12.47
N ALA A 139 22.94 0.52 -12.65
CA ALA A 139 21.86 0.90 -11.73
C ALA A 139 21.82 0.27 -10.31
N GLY A 140 22.94 0.04 -9.64
CA GLY A 140 23.03 -0.45 -8.26
C GLY A 140 23.33 0.68 -7.27
N GLY A 141 24.09 1.68 -7.72
CA GLY A 141 24.32 2.91 -6.97
C GLY A 141 23.09 3.82 -6.92
N GLU A 142 22.13 3.68 -7.84
CA GLU A 142 21.00 4.61 -8.01
C GLU A 142 19.79 4.31 -7.11
N LEU A 143 19.69 3.10 -6.54
CA LEU A 143 18.53 2.70 -5.75
C LEU A 143 18.58 3.18 -4.29
N ALA A 144 19.74 3.61 -3.80
CA ALA A 144 19.87 4.02 -2.40
C ALA A 144 19.10 5.30 -2.09
N LEU A 145 19.24 6.33 -2.94
CA LEU A 145 18.43 7.56 -2.81
C LEU A 145 16.94 7.25 -3.01
N SER A 146 16.58 6.45 -4.02
CA SER A 146 15.19 6.08 -4.27
C SER A 146 14.58 5.34 -3.08
N ALA A 147 15.29 4.34 -2.52
CA ALA A 147 14.82 3.58 -1.37
C ALA A 147 14.73 4.45 -0.11
N LEU A 148 15.70 5.35 0.12
CA LEU A 148 15.65 6.31 1.23
C LEU A 148 14.42 7.22 1.13
N LEU A 149 14.18 7.80 -0.06
CA LEU A 149 13.04 8.68 -0.30
C LEU A 149 11.71 7.93 -0.19
N VAL A 150 11.60 6.73 -0.76
CA VAL A 150 10.38 5.91 -0.66
C VAL A 150 10.11 5.48 0.78
N LEU A 151 11.15 5.12 1.54
CA LEU A 151 11.00 4.76 2.95
C LEU A 151 10.60 5.98 3.79
N ALA A 152 11.14 7.16 3.48
CA ALA A 152 10.71 8.42 4.08
C ALA A 152 9.26 8.76 3.73
N PHE A 153 8.84 8.58 2.47
CA PHE A 153 7.45 8.77 2.04
C PHE A 153 6.50 7.82 2.76
N LEU A 154 6.86 6.54 2.87
CA LEU A 154 6.09 5.54 3.60
C LEU A 154 5.96 5.91 5.08
N TRP A 155 7.04 6.39 5.71
CA TRP A 155 7.03 6.82 7.10
C TRP A 155 6.18 8.07 7.31
N LEU A 156 6.36 9.12 6.49
CA LEU A 156 5.57 10.36 6.53
C LEU A 156 4.08 10.08 6.25
N HIS A 157 3.80 9.23 5.27
CA HIS A 157 2.46 8.76 4.98
C HIS A 157 1.84 8.12 6.23
N SER A 158 2.55 7.20 6.87
CA SER A 158 2.09 6.49 8.07
C SER A 158 1.89 7.42 9.27
N LEU A 159 2.80 8.37 9.48
CA LEU A 159 2.72 9.36 10.55
C LEU A 159 1.49 10.25 10.39
N ARG A 160 1.26 10.77 9.17
CA ARG A 160 0.08 11.56 8.86
C ARG A 160 -1.20 10.73 9.02
N ARG A 161 -1.23 9.47 8.56
CA ARG A 161 -2.39 8.59 8.74
C ARG A 161 -2.65 8.27 10.22
N LEU A 162 -1.61 8.11 11.03
CA LEU A 162 -1.72 7.98 12.48
C LEU A 162 -2.36 9.24 13.09
N PHE A 163 -1.83 10.42 12.76
CA PHE A 163 -2.40 11.70 13.18
C PHE A 163 -3.88 11.81 12.78
N GLU A 164 -4.22 11.49 11.53
CA GLU A 164 -5.60 11.50 11.05
C GLU A 164 -6.49 10.49 11.79
N CYS A 165 -5.97 9.35 12.22
CA CYS A 165 -6.73 8.40 13.03
C CYS A 165 -6.98 8.94 14.44
N LEU A 166 -5.99 9.58 15.06
CA LEU A 166 -6.08 10.05 16.44
C LEU A 166 -6.92 11.33 16.57
N PHE A 167 -6.79 12.26 15.63
CA PHE A 167 -7.31 13.62 15.79
C PHE A 167 -8.39 14.02 14.78
N VAL A 168 -8.37 13.43 13.56
CA VAL A 168 -9.32 13.81 12.51
C VAL A 168 -10.51 12.86 12.47
N SER A 169 -10.25 11.57 12.46
CA SER A 169 -11.22 10.51 12.18
C SER A 169 -12.23 10.35 13.31
N VAL A 170 -13.51 10.26 12.95
CA VAL A 170 -14.58 9.90 13.88
C VAL A 170 -14.98 8.45 13.61
N PHE A 171 -14.61 7.54 14.50
CA PHE A 171 -14.93 6.12 14.37
C PHE A 171 -16.33 5.82 14.94
N SER A 172 -17.11 5.00 14.23
CA SER A 172 -18.37 4.43 14.74
C SER A 172 -18.09 3.07 15.40
N ASN A 173 -19.12 2.42 15.95
CA ASN A 173 -19.07 1.04 16.45
C ASN A 173 -18.88 -0.03 15.35
N ALA A 174 -18.39 0.39 14.18
CA ALA A 174 -18.00 -0.48 13.09
C ALA A 174 -16.90 -1.46 13.53
N VAL A 175 -16.94 -2.65 12.96
CA VAL A 175 -15.99 -3.74 13.25
C VAL A 175 -15.27 -4.22 12.00
N ILE A 176 -14.08 -4.78 12.20
CA ILE A 176 -13.28 -5.48 11.21
C ILE A 176 -13.03 -6.91 11.67
N HIS A 177 -12.79 -7.84 10.75
CA HIS A 177 -12.50 -9.22 11.12
C HIS A 177 -11.07 -9.36 11.66
N VAL A 178 -10.81 -10.24 12.63
CA VAL A 178 -9.48 -10.43 13.25
C VAL A 178 -8.39 -10.79 12.22
N VAL A 179 -8.75 -11.54 11.18
CA VAL A 179 -7.81 -11.88 10.09
C VAL A 179 -7.41 -10.63 9.30
N GLN A 180 -8.35 -9.72 9.03
CA GLN A 180 -8.04 -8.43 8.40
C GLN A 180 -7.16 -7.57 9.31
N TYR A 181 -7.39 -7.64 10.63
CA TYR A 181 -6.58 -6.93 11.61
C TYR A 181 -5.13 -7.40 11.61
N TRP A 182 -4.88 -8.70 11.72
CA TRP A 182 -3.52 -9.26 11.63
C TRP A 182 -2.88 -9.01 10.27
N PHE A 183 -3.64 -9.16 9.19
CA PHE A 183 -3.16 -8.88 7.85
C PHE A 183 -2.69 -7.42 7.71
N GLY A 184 -3.44 -6.45 8.26
CA GLY A 184 -3.06 -5.03 8.28
C GLY A 184 -1.76 -4.77 9.06
N LEU A 185 -1.56 -5.46 10.18
CA LEU A 185 -0.32 -5.35 10.97
C LEU A 185 0.89 -5.88 10.20
N VAL A 186 0.77 -7.09 9.65
CA VAL A 186 1.83 -7.74 8.89
C VAL A 186 2.14 -6.96 7.62
N TYR A 187 1.13 -6.37 6.97
CA TYR A 187 1.30 -5.53 5.78
C TYR A 187 2.29 -4.38 5.99
N TYR A 188 2.15 -3.61 7.08
CA TYR A 188 3.03 -2.46 7.34
C TYR A 188 4.47 -2.86 7.68
N ILE A 189 4.67 -4.08 8.20
CA ILE A 189 6.01 -4.65 8.39
C ILE A 189 6.62 -5.04 7.04
N LEU A 190 5.86 -5.77 6.22
CA LEU A 190 6.28 -6.28 4.93
C LEU A 190 6.57 -5.19 3.90
N VAL A 191 5.76 -4.13 3.85
CA VAL A 191 5.96 -3.05 2.87
C VAL A 191 7.27 -2.29 3.14
N GLY A 192 7.62 -2.06 4.41
CA GLY A 192 8.92 -1.49 4.80
C GLY A 192 10.10 -2.37 4.40
N LEU A 193 10.00 -3.66 4.72
CA LEU A 193 11.01 -4.64 4.32
C LEU A 193 11.15 -4.75 2.79
N THR A 194 10.05 -4.59 2.06
CA THR A 194 10.05 -4.58 0.59
C THR A 194 10.82 -3.39 0.03
N VAL A 195 10.69 -2.20 0.62
CA VAL A 195 11.49 -1.03 0.23
C VAL A 195 12.97 -1.29 0.50
N LEU A 196 13.29 -1.75 1.71
CA LEU A 196 14.68 -1.95 2.13
C LEU A 196 15.38 -3.06 1.36
N SER A 197 14.65 -4.09 0.93
CA SER A 197 15.19 -5.19 0.12
C SER A 197 15.57 -4.78 -1.31
N GLN A 198 15.24 -3.55 -1.74
CA GLN A 198 15.65 -3.03 -3.04
C GLN A 198 17.08 -2.48 -3.05
N VAL A 199 17.68 -2.22 -1.88
CA VAL A 199 19.04 -1.67 -1.76
C VAL A 199 20.08 -2.81 -1.80
N PRO A 200 21.16 -2.70 -2.59
CA PRO A 200 22.25 -3.68 -2.55
C PRO A 200 23.05 -3.56 -1.24
N MET A 201 23.03 -4.62 -0.44
CA MET A 201 23.54 -4.63 0.95
C MET A 201 24.89 -5.34 1.11
N ASP A 202 25.90 -4.88 0.36
CA ASP A 202 27.29 -5.34 0.55
C ASP A 202 28.12 -4.24 1.22
N GLY A 203 28.69 -4.51 2.40
CA GLY A 203 29.25 -3.50 3.31
C GLY A 203 30.30 -2.56 2.70
N ARG A 204 31.08 -3.02 1.72
CA ARG A 204 32.07 -2.18 1.01
C ARG A 204 31.44 -1.20 0.01
N ASN A 205 30.26 -1.51 -0.52
CA ASN A 205 29.55 -0.69 -1.51
C ASN A 205 28.71 0.41 -0.84
N VAL A 206 28.15 0.15 0.36
CA VAL A 206 27.24 1.08 1.05
C VAL A 206 27.92 2.40 1.42
N TYR A 207 29.15 2.35 1.94
CA TYR A 207 29.90 3.56 2.32
C TYR A 207 30.22 4.47 1.11
N VAL A 208 30.56 3.87 -0.04
CA VAL A 208 30.85 4.61 -1.28
C VAL A 208 29.57 5.24 -1.86
N ILE A 209 28.44 4.54 -1.75
CA ILE A 209 27.12 5.01 -2.18
C ILE A 209 26.66 6.23 -1.37
N GLY A 210 26.89 6.22 -0.04
CA GLY A 210 26.46 7.29 0.87
C GLY A 210 27.10 8.66 0.59
N LYS A 211 28.40 8.69 0.26
CA LYS A 211 29.13 9.94 0.01
C LYS A 211 28.61 10.75 -1.19
N ASN A 212 27.98 10.11 -2.16
CA ASN A 212 27.47 10.73 -3.39
C ASN A 212 25.95 10.62 -3.52
N LEU A 213 25.22 10.51 -2.41
CA LEU A 213 23.78 10.25 -2.41
C LEU A 213 22.98 11.27 -3.23
N LEU A 214 23.28 12.57 -3.09
CA LEU A 214 22.60 13.63 -3.84
C LEU A 214 22.93 13.61 -5.33
N MET A 215 24.09 13.08 -5.74
CA MET A 215 24.44 12.92 -7.16
C MET A 215 23.59 11.84 -7.86
N GLN A 216 22.91 10.98 -7.08
CA GLN A 216 21.93 10.02 -7.59
C GLN A 216 20.58 10.69 -7.90
N ALA A 217 20.38 11.97 -7.55
CA ALA A 217 19.16 12.67 -7.86
C ALA A 217 18.91 12.70 -9.37
N ARG A 218 17.64 12.51 -9.73
CA ARG A 218 17.14 12.40 -11.11
C ARG A 218 15.77 13.06 -11.15
N TRP A 219 15.32 13.45 -12.33
CA TRP A 219 14.02 14.11 -12.54
C TRP A 219 12.84 13.31 -11.96
N PHE A 220 12.88 11.97 -12.01
CA PHE A 220 11.81 11.12 -11.50
C PHE A 220 11.69 11.16 -9.96
N HIS A 221 12.77 11.49 -9.22
CA HIS A 221 12.69 11.71 -7.78
C HIS A 221 11.88 12.97 -7.45
N ILE A 222 12.08 14.04 -8.22
CA ILE A 222 11.33 15.30 -8.08
C ILE A 222 9.86 15.08 -8.45
N LEU A 223 9.61 14.40 -9.58
CA LEU A 223 8.25 14.08 -10.01
C LEU A 223 7.53 13.20 -8.97
N GLY A 224 8.20 12.16 -8.47
CA GLY A 224 7.68 11.28 -7.43
C GLY A 224 7.34 12.05 -6.14
N MET A 225 8.21 12.96 -5.70
CA MET A 225 7.96 13.85 -4.55
C MET A 225 6.73 14.74 -4.77
N MET A 226 6.62 15.40 -5.93
CA MET A 226 5.48 16.26 -6.24
C MET A 226 4.17 15.48 -6.26
N MET A 227 4.16 14.29 -6.89
CA MET A 227 3.01 13.40 -6.90
C MET A 227 2.64 12.94 -5.48
N PHE A 228 3.63 12.57 -4.66
CA PHE A 228 3.41 12.15 -3.28
C PHE A 228 2.71 13.24 -2.45
N ILE A 229 3.21 14.48 -2.53
CA ILE A 229 2.65 15.62 -1.81
C ILE A 229 1.22 15.91 -2.28
N TRP A 230 1.01 15.96 -3.59
CA TRP A 230 -0.31 16.22 -4.19
C TRP A 230 -1.35 15.18 -3.77
N SER A 231 -1.03 13.89 -3.93
CA SER A 231 -1.92 12.80 -3.56
C SER A 231 -2.15 12.74 -2.05
N SER A 232 -1.14 13.06 -1.24
CA SER A 232 -1.28 13.16 0.21
C SER A 232 -2.22 14.29 0.62
N ALA A 233 -2.15 15.45 -0.04
CA ALA A 233 -3.04 16.56 0.23
C ALA A 233 -4.51 16.21 -0.06
N HIS A 234 -4.79 15.60 -1.22
CA HIS A 234 -6.14 15.15 -1.58
C HIS A 234 -6.68 14.08 -0.64
N GLN A 235 -5.85 13.11 -0.26
CA GLN A 235 -6.29 12.09 0.68
C GLN A 235 -6.65 12.69 2.05
N TYR A 236 -5.83 13.59 2.57
CA TYR A 236 -6.11 14.28 3.83
C TYR A 236 -7.42 15.06 3.75
N ARG A 237 -7.63 15.82 2.68
CA ARG A 237 -8.88 16.55 2.45
C ARG A 237 -10.09 15.62 2.43
N CYS A 238 -9.99 14.47 1.77
CA CYS A 238 -11.06 13.48 1.75
C CYS A 238 -11.39 12.97 3.17
N HIS A 239 -10.39 12.71 4.02
CA HIS A 239 -10.63 12.29 5.41
C HIS A 239 -11.24 13.40 6.27
N VAL A 240 -10.83 14.66 6.07
CA VAL A 240 -11.45 15.81 6.73
C VAL A 240 -12.92 15.95 6.33
N ILE A 241 -13.24 15.85 5.04
CA ILE A 241 -14.64 15.87 4.55
C ILE A 241 -15.45 14.76 5.23
N LEU A 242 -14.95 13.52 5.22
CA LEU A 242 -15.63 12.38 5.85
C LEU A 242 -15.83 12.55 7.36
N SER A 243 -14.85 13.13 8.06
CA SER A 243 -14.96 13.46 9.49
C SER A 243 -16.03 14.52 9.73
N ASN A 244 -16.04 15.59 8.93
CA ASN A 244 -16.93 16.73 9.12
C ASN A 244 -18.41 16.38 8.88
N LEU A 245 -18.70 15.34 8.10
CA LEU A 245 -20.05 14.80 7.98
C LEU A 245 -20.64 14.27 9.31
N ARG A 246 -19.80 14.05 10.32
CA ARG A 246 -20.17 13.53 11.65
C ARG A 246 -20.05 14.59 12.75
N LYS A 247 -19.50 15.77 12.44
CA LYS A 247 -19.26 16.87 13.38
C LYS A 247 -20.19 18.06 13.11
N ASN A 248 -20.51 18.85 14.12
CA ASN A 248 -21.15 20.16 13.93
C ASN A 248 -20.11 21.24 13.56
N LYS A 249 -20.58 22.48 13.33
CA LYS A 249 -19.70 23.64 13.05
C LYS A 249 -18.72 23.95 14.19
N ALA A 250 -19.02 23.53 15.42
CA ALA A 250 -18.14 23.66 16.58
C ALA A 250 -17.16 22.47 16.74
N GLY A 251 -17.15 21.52 15.80
CA GLY A 251 -16.26 20.35 15.83
C GLY A 251 -16.73 19.19 16.72
N VAL A 252 -17.89 19.32 17.38
CA VAL A 252 -18.47 18.30 18.28
C VAL A 252 -19.14 17.21 17.46
N VAL A 253 -18.88 15.95 17.82
CA VAL A 253 -19.48 14.78 17.15
C VAL A 253 -20.98 14.72 17.49
N ILE A 254 -21.84 14.81 16.47
CA ILE A 254 -23.30 14.82 16.65
C ILE A 254 -23.89 13.41 16.45
N HIS A 255 -23.39 12.66 15.46
CA HIS A 255 -23.86 11.33 15.14
C HIS A 255 -22.81 10.52 14.37
N CYS A 256 -22.95 9.20 14.42
CA CYS A 256 -22.12 8.27 13.63
C CYS A 256 -22.78 7.83 12.31
N ASN A 257 -23.95 8.38 11.97
CA ASN A 257 -24.69 8.02 10.77
C ASN A 257 -23.93 8.38 9.49
N HIS A 258 -24.04 7.49 8.50
CA HIS A 258 -23.47 7.71 7.17
C HIS A 258 -24.27 8.80 6.43
N ARG A 259 -23.56 9.70 5.74
CA ARG A 259 -24.11 10.73 4.84
C ARG A 259 -23.37 10.66 3.49
N ILE A 260 -23.93 11.28 2.45
CA ILE A 260 -23.29 11.38 1.14
C ILE A 260 -22.20 12.47 1.20
N PRO A 261 -20.92 12.16 0.93
CA PRO A 261 -19.86 13.16 0.88
C PRO A 261 -19.91 13.99 -0.41
N PHE A 262 -19.57 15.27 -0.31
CA PHE A 262 -19.44 16.21 -1.44
C PHE A 262 -18.15 17.03 -1.26
N GLY A 263 -17.66 17.59 -2.36
CA GLY A 263 -16.41 18.34 -2.44
C GLY A 263 -15.18 17.49 -2.79
N ASP A 264 -14.17 18.16 -3.36
CA ASP A 264 -12.97 17.52 -3.90
C ASP A 264 -13.33 16.40 -4.91
N TRP A 265 -12.54 15.33 -4.99
CA TRP A 265 -12.79 14.20 -5.89
C TRP A 265 -14.03 13.36 -5.56
N PHE A 266 -14.77 13.66 -4.48
CA PHE A 266 -16.05 12.98 -4.24
C PHE A 266 -17.06 13.26 -5.33
N GLU A 267 -16.93 14.36 -6.09
CA GLU A 267 -17.83 14.63 -7.22
C GLU A 267 -17.71 13.62 -8.36
N TYR A 268 -16.56 12.95 -8.50
CA TYR A 268 -16.34 11.99 -9.59
C TYR A 268 -16.45 10.53 -9.13
N VAL A 269 -15.96 10.24 -7.94
CA VAL A 269 -15.87 8.87 -7.43
C VAL A 269 -16.36 8.76 -5.99
N SER A 270 -16.77 7.56 -5.62
CA SER A 270 -17.40 7.29 -4.32
C SER A 270 -16.39 7.17 -3.18
N SER A 271 -15.16 6.75 -3.51
CA SER A 271 -14.08 6.55 -2.55
C SER A 271 -12.77 7.19 -3.04
N PRO A 272 -12.73 8.52 -3.21
CA PRO A 272 -11.55 9.25 -3.68
C PRO A 272 -10.34 9.13 -2.75
N ASN A 273 -10.56 8.91 -1.45
CA ASN A 273 -9.48 8.64 -0.50
C ASN A 273 -8.70 7.37 -0.83
N TYR A 274 -9.34 6.38 -1.46
CA TYR A 274 -8.70 5.16 -1.96
C TYR A 274 -7.96 5.41 -3.27
N LEU A 275 -8.50 6.27 -4.16
CA LEU A 275 -7.81 6.70 -5.37
C LEU A 275 -6.53 7.48 -5.03
N ALA A 276 -6.62 8.39 -4.06
CA ALA A 276 -5.47 9.14 -3.56
C ALA A 276 -4.42 8.21 -2.92
N GLU A 277 -4.84 7.17 -2.19
CA GLU A 277 -3.93 6.12 -1.69
C GLU A 277 -3.17 5.45 -2.84
N LEU A 278 -3.88 5.00 -3.89
CA LEU A 278 -3.23 4.40 -5.06
C LEU A 278 -2.18 5.35 -5.67
N MET A 279 -2.51 6.63 -5.82
CA MET A 279 -1.58 7.61 -6.36
C MET A 279 -0.35 7.84 -5.46
N ILE A 280 -0.48 7.73 -4.13
CA ILE A 280 0.65 7.74 -3.20
C ILE A 280 1.60 6.56 -3.51
N TYR A 281 1.09 5.35 -3.74
CA TYR A 281 1.94 4.19 -4.06
C TYR A 281 2.56 4.30 -5.47
N ILE A 282 1.83 4.85 -6.44
CA ILE A 282 2.37 5.17 -7.78
C ILE A 282 3.50 6.18 -7.67
N SER A 283 3.37 7.22 -6.83
CA SER A 283 4.45 8.21 -6.63
C SER A 283 5.75 7.58 -6.13
N MET A 284 5.66 6.55 -5.28
CA MET A 284 6.81 5.77 -4.83
C MET A 284 7.38 4.90 -5.97
N ALA A 285 6.55 4.39 -6.88
CA ALA A 285 7.01 3.67 -8.08
C ALA A 285 7.78 4.58 -9.05
N VAL A 286 7.29 5.81 -9.22
CA VAL A 286 7.95 6.87 -9.98
C VAL A 286 9.29 7.23 -9.33
N THR A 287 9.32 7.32 -8.00
CA THR A 287 10.55 7.59 -7.23
C THR A 287 11.59 6.47 -7.41
N PHE A 288 11.16 5.24 -7.67
CA PHE A 288 12.01 4.12 -8.07
C PHE A 288 12.35 4.09 -9.58
N GLY A 289 12.06 5.14 -10.34
CA GLY A 289 12.42 5.26 -11.75
C GLY A 289 11.57 4.41 -12.71
N PHE A 290 10.36 4.00 -12.32
CA PHE A 290 9.41 3.22 -13.13
C PHE A 290 9.80 1.77 -13.47
N TYR A 291 11.04 1.33 -13.20
CA TYR A 291 11.50 -0.02 -13.58
C TYR A 291 11.50 -1.03 -12.42
N ASN A 292 11.17 -0.60 -11.18
CA ASN A 292 11.17 -1.52 -10.04
C ASN A 292 9.94 -2.44 -10.05
N LEU A 293 10.12 -3.64 -10.61
CA LEU A 293 9.07 -4.66 -10.70
C LEU A 293 8.48 -5.04 -9.34
N THR A 294 9.32 -5.18 -8.30
CA THR A 294 8.85 -5.57 -6.97
C THR A 294 7.88 -4.53 -6.43
N TRP A 295 8.20 -3.25 -6.60
CA TRP A 295 7.32 -2.15 -6.17
C TRP A 295 6.07 -2.03 -7.04
N TRP A 296 6.16 -2.28 -8.35
CA TRP A 296 4.95 -2.34 -9.19
C TRP A 296 3.99 -3.43 -8.77
N LEU A 297 4.47 -4.59 -8.29
CA LEU A 297 3.60 -5.61 -7.70
C LEU A 297 2.88 -5.10 -6.44
N VAL A 298 3.55 -4.29 -5.60
CA VAL A 298 2.90 -3.59 -4.47
C VAL A 298 1.81 -2.65 -4.97
N VAL A 299 2.10 -1.84 -6.01
CA VAL A 299 1.10 -0.93 -6.61
C VAL A 299 -0.09 -1.72 -7.15
N THR A 300 0.14 -2.82 -7.87
CA THR A 300 -0.92 -3.69 -8.41
C THR A 300 -1.78 -4.29 -7.29
N TYR A 301 -1.15 -4.75 -6.20
CA TYR A 301 -1.86 -5.21 -5.02
C TYR A 301 -2.74 -4.10 -4.41
N VAL A 302 -2.19 -2.90 -4.20
CA VAL A 302 -2.92 -1.75 -3.66
C VAL A 302 -4.08 -1.38 -4.58
N PHE A 303 -3.87 -1.37 -5.90
CA PHE A 303 -4.92 -1.13 -6.89
C PHE A 303 -6.10 -2.07 -6.70
N PHE A 304 -5.89 -3.39 -6.69
CA PHE A 304 -6.99 -4.35 -6.57
C PHE A 304 -7.64 -4.34 -5.19
N SER A 305 -6.86 -4.16 -4.12
CA SER A 305 -7.40 -4.06 -2.75
C SER A 305 -8.29 -2.82 -2.57
N GLN A 306 -7.84 -1.67 -3.09
CA GLN A 306 -8.60 -0.43 -3.05
C GLN A 306 -9.81 -0.46 -3.99
N ALA A 307 -9.68 -1.05 -5.18
CA ALA A 307 -10.79 -1.24 -6.12
C ALA A 307 -11.92 -2.09 -5.50
N LEU A 308 -11.57 -3.20 -4.82
CA LEU A 308 -12.54 -4.02 -4.09
C LEU A 308 -13.24 -3.22 -2.98
N SER A 309 -12.48 -2.51 -2.15
CA SER A 309 -13.03 -1.68 -1.08
C SER A 309 -13.92 -0.55 -1.59
N ALA A 310 -13.53 0.07 -2.69
CA ALA A 310 -14.27 1.13 -3.37
C ALA A 310 -15.58 0.62 -3.96
N PHE A 311 -15.55 -0.53 -4.63
CA PHE A 311 -16.72 -1.18 -5.21
C PHE A 311 -17.77 -1.50 -4.14
N LEU A 312 -17.36 -2.14 -3.03
CA LEU A 312 -18.27 -2.45 -1.93
C LEU A 312 -18.83 -1.19 -1.28
N SER A 313 -18.00 -0.14 -1.15
CA SER A 313 -18.44 1.17 -0.64
C SER A 313 -19.44 1.85 -1.57
N HIS A 314 -19.25 1.75 -2.88
CA HIS A 314 -20.14 2.31 -3.88
C HIS A 314 -21.49 1.59 -3.90
N LYS A 315 -21.48 0.25 -3.83
CA LYS A 315 -22.70 -0.57 -3.72
C LYS A 315 -23.51 -0.21 -2.48
N PHE A 316 -22.84 -0.03 -1.33
CA PHE A 316 -23.48 0.43 -0.10
C PHE A 316 -24.13 1.80 -0.25
N TYR A 317 -23.45 2.77 -0.86
CA TYR A 317 -24.03 4.11 -1.04
C TYR A 317 -25.25 4.08 -1.98
N LYS A 318 -25.17 3.35 -3.09
CA LYS A 318 -26.29 3.16 -4.02
C LYS A 318 -27.50 2.48 -3.38
N SER A 319 -27.29 1.49 -2.52
CA SER A 319 -28.39 0.80 -1.85
C SER A 319 -29.00 1.61 -0.70
N LYS A 320 -28.19 2.43 -0.02
CA LYS A 320 -28.62 3.16 1.18
C LYS A 320 -29.28 4.50 0.87
N PHE A 321 -28.85 5.20 -0.17
CA PHE A 321 -29.32 6.55 -0.46
C PHE A 321 -29.97 6.62 -1.84
N ILE A 322 -31.28 6.86 -1.86
CA ILE A 322 -32.06 7.06 -3.09
C ILE A 322 -31.53 8.28 -3.87
N SER A 323 -31.10 9.33 -3.16
CA SER A 323 -30.53 10.56 -3.71
C SER A 323 -29.04 10.45 -4.09
N TYR A 324 -28.44 9.26 -4.09
CA TYR A 324 -27.02 9.11 -4.41
C TYR A 324 -26.72 9.53 -5.87
N PRO A 325 -25.69 10.36 -6.12
CA PRO A 325 -25.36 10.81 -7.48
C PRO A 325 -25.04 9.64 -8.41
N LYS A 326 -25.87 9.43 -9.44
CA LYS A 326 -25.77 8.29 -10.36
C LYS A 326 -24.55 8.32 -11.29
N HIS A 327 -24.00 9.52 -11.55
CA HIS A 327 -22.84 9.69 -12.42
C HIS A 327 -21.52 9.27 -11.74
N ARG A 328 -21.47 9.23 -10.40
CA ARG A 328 -20.26 8.87 -9.66
C ARG A 328 -19.86 7.43 -9.94
N LYS A 329 -18.57 7.22 -10.12
CA LYS A 329 -17.95 5.89 -10.25
C LYS A 329 -17.47 5.37 -8.90
N ALA A 330 -17.05 4.12 -8.80
CA ALA A 330 -16.63 3.53 -7.54
C ALA A 330 -15.25 4.05 -7.11
N PHE A 331 -14.28 4.01 -8.02
CA PHE A 331 -12.84 4.15 -7.77
C PHE A 331 -12.10 5.00 -8.83
N LEU A 332 -12.26 4.69 -10.12
CA LEU A 332 -11.60 5.39 -11.22
C LEU A 332 -12.59 6.37 -11.88
N PRO A 333 -12.28 7.67 -11.94
CA PRO A 333 -13.14 8.65 -12.58
C PRO A 333 -13.49 8.22 -14.00
N PHE A 334 -14.77 8.36 -14.35
CA PHE A 334 -15.33 8.05 -15.68
C PHE A 334 -15.28 6.58 -16.12
N LEU A 335 -14.52 5.71 -15.44
CA LEU A 335 -14.33 4.31 -15.81
C LEU A 335 -15.03 3.32 -14.86
N PHE A 336 -14.57 3.23 -13.62
CA PHE A 336 -14.92 2.15 -12.68
C PHE A 336 -15.41 2.67 -11.33
#